data_AF-A0A2V7EVA4-F1
#
_entry.id   AF-A0A2V7EVA4-F1
#
_cell.length_a   1.000
_cell.length_b   1.000
_cell.length_c   1.000
_cell.angle_alpha   90.00
_cell.angle_beta   90.00
_cell.angle_gamma   90.00
#
_symmetry.space_group_name_H-M   'P 1'
#
loop_
_entity.id
_entity.type
_entity.pdbx_description
1 polymer ?
#
loop_
_entity_poly.entity_id
_entity_poly.type
_entity_poly.pdbx_seq_one_letter_code
_entity_poly.pdbx_strand_id
1 'polypeptide(L)'
;MFTRWSYPIVAFLLGVIWYVGLLLPEVTRGWLLHFPIAHLLIMCVSSLLVALSARKLISRARGIMHVVLAVMLPVYGALLFTIGSSLFLLAVTLLQHGVGWAFAQAHDFLVIPFWGLLATGAAYYVVFPLGLLSQIVMKAVDTRSRTSAADQLGS
;
A
#
# COMPACT_ATOMS: atom_id res chain seq x y z
N MET A 1 -6.66 25.50 5.73
CA MET A 1 -7.77 24.53 5.92
C MET A 1 -7.25 23.11 5.74
N PHE A 2 -6.93 22.39 6.81
CA PHE A 2 -6.73 20.94 6.73
C PHE A 2 -8.10 20.28 6.85
N THR A 3 -8.66 19.85 5.73
CA THR A 3 -10.00 19.25 5.69
C THR A 3 -9.95 17.79 6.16
N ARG A 4 -11.10 17.23 6.54
CA ARG A 4 -11.29 15.80 6.88
C ARG A 4 -10.72 14.83 5.84
N TRP A 5 -10.54 15.31 4.60
CA TRP A 5 -10.00 14.58 3.45
C TRP A 5 -8.48 14.53 3.38
N SER A 6 -7.75 15.31 4.18
CA SER A 6 -6.29 15.38 4.10
C SER A 6 -5.63 14.03 4.43
N TYR A 7 -6.16 13.29 5.40
CA TYR A 7 -5.65 11.96 5.75
C TYR A 7 -5.80 10.93 4.62
N PRO A 8 -7.00 10.70 4.04
CA PRO A 8 -7.14 9.77 2.92
C PRO A 8 -6.39 10.23 1.65
N ILE A 9 -6.30 11.54 1.38
CA ILE A 9 -5.53 12.05 0.24
C ILE A 9 -4.04 11.71 0.41
N VAL A 10 -3.46 11.99 1.58
CA VAL A 10 -2.04 11.70 1.82
C VAL A 10 -1.78 10.18 1.81
N ALA A 11 -2.69 9.38 2.36
CA ALA A 11 -2.61 7.92 2.29
C ALA A 11 -2.58 7.41 0.84
N PHE A 12 -3.41 7.97 -0.02
CA PHE A 12 -3.46 7.63 -1.44
C PHE A 12 -2.17 8.06 -2.16
N LEU A 13 -1.68 9.27 -1.91
CA LEU A 13 -0.45 9.79 -2.49
C LEU A 13 0.80 9.02 -2.05
N LEU A 14 0.84 8.53 -0.80
CA LEU A 14 1.90 7.62 -0.36
C LEU A 14 1.96 6.36 -1.23
N GLY A 15 0.84 5.88 -1.77
CA GLY A 15 0.82 4.77 -2.71
C GLY A 15 1.58 5.04 -4.00
N VAL A 16 1.61 6.30 -4.47
CA VAL A 16 2.44 6.70 -5.63
C VAL A 16 3.92 6.60 -5.29
N ILE A 17 4.32 7.09 -4.11
CA ILE A 17 5.72 7.01 -3.63
C ILE A 17 6.14 5.54 -3.50
N TRP A 18 5.27 4.70 -2.95
CA TRP A 18 5.50 3.28 -2.85
C TRP A 18 5.62 2.59 -4.20
N TYR A 19 4.77 2.93 -5.17
CA TYR A 19 4.85 2.40 -6.52
C TYR A 19 6.19 2.74 -7.17
N VAL A 20 6.65 3.99 -7.07
CA VAL A 20 7.99 4.39 -7.55
C VAL A 20 9.10 3.62 -6.82
N GLY A 21 8.96 3.42 -5.50
CA GLY A 21 9.89 2.60 -4.72
C GLY A 21 9.97 1.16 -5.20
N LEU A 22 8.85 0.56 -5.61
CA LEU A 22 8.78 -0.79 -6.16
C LEU A 22 9.26 -0.89 -7.62
N LEU A 23 9.49 0.22 -8.32
CA LEU A 23 10.16 0.21 -9.62
C LEU A 23 11.69 0.16 -9.50
N LEU A 24 12.25 0.41 -8.31
CA LEU A 24 13.70 0.36 -8.09
C LEU A 24 14.25 -1.08 -8.23
N PRO A 25 13.67 -2.12 -7.59
CA PRO A 25 14.15 -3.49 -7.75
C PRO A 25 13.82 -4.03 -9.15
N GLU A 26 14.79 -4.66 -9.80
CA GLU A 26 14.60 -5.23 -11.14
C GLU A 26 13.56 -6.36 -11.15
N VAL A 27 13.53 -7.15 -10.08
CA VAL A 27 12.59 -8.27 -9.88
C VAL A 27 11.14 -7.80 -9.98
N THR A 28 10.84 -6.60 -9.49
CA THR A 28 9.48 -6.06 -9.50
C THR A 28 9.19 -5.12 -10.66
N ARG A 29 10.21 -4.57 -11.32
CA ARG A 29 10.02 -3.58 -12.37
C ARG A 29 9.26 -4.14 -13.59
N GLY A 30 9.60 -5.33 -14.05
CA GLY A 30 9.07 -5.89 -15.30
C GLY A 30 7.55 -6.07 -15.31
N TRP A 31 6.99 -6.72 -14.29
CA TRP A 31 5.55 -6.98 -14.20
C TRP A 31 4.73 -5.73 -13.92
N LEU A 32 5.23 -4.81 -13.08
CA LEU A 32 4.56 -3.54 -12.79
C LEU A 32 4.36 -2.70 -14.07
N LEU A 33 5.36 -2.67 -14.95
CA LEU A 33 5.32 -1.92 -16.19
C LEU A 33 4.46 -2.56 -17.29
N HIS A 34 3.99 -3.80 -17.12
CA HIS A 34 3.10 -4.44 -18.09
C HIS A 34 1.69 -3.81 -18.07
N PHE A 35 1.19 -3.46 -16.88
CA PHE A 35 -0.06 -2.68 -16.71
C PHE A 35 0.16 -1.53 -15.72
N PRO A 36 0.89 -0.47 -16.11
CA PRO A 36 1.43 0.50 -15.16
C PRO A 36 0.34 1.31 -14.44
N ILE A 37 -0.71 1.70 -15.17
CA ILE A 37 -1.82 2.49 -14.60
C ILE A 37 -2.64 1.64 -13.62
N ALA A 38 -2.90 0.37 -13.96
CA ALA A 38 -3.67 -0.53 -13.10
C ALA A 38 -2.92 -0.82 -11.79
N HIS A 39 -1.64 -1.18 -11.87
CA HIS A 39 -0.83 -1.45 -10.68
C HIS A 39 -0.62 -0.20 -9.82
N LEU A 40 -0.44 0.98 -10.43
CA LEU A 40 -0.39 2.24 -9.69
C LEU A 40 -1.69 2.47 -8.89
N LEU A 41 -2.85 2.31 -9.53
CA LEU A 41 -4.15 2.49 -8.86
C LEU A 41 -4.35 1.48 -7.73
N ILE A 42 -4.02 0.20 -7.96
CA ILE A 42 -4.09 -0.85 -6.94
C ILE A 42 -3.16 -0.50 -5.76
N MET A 43 -1.97 0.05 -6.02
CA MET A 43 -1.04 0.46 -4.97
C MET A 43 -1.57 1.64 -4.15
N CYS A 44 -2.17 2.64 -4.81
CA CYS A 44 -2.80 3.78 -4.15
C CYS A 44 -3.99 3.36 -3.29
N VAL A 45 -4.84 2.46 -3.80
CA VAL A 45 -5.97 1.90 -3.04
C VAL A 45 -5.47 1.05 -1.87
N SER A 46 -4.46 0.21 -2.07
CA SER A 46 -3.88 -0.63 -1.02
C SER A 46 -3.28 0.23 0.10
N SER A 47 -2.52 1.27 -0.26
CA SER A 47 -1.96 2.24 0.69
C SER A 47 -3.06 2.96 1.50
N LEU A 48 -4.15 3.36 0.84
CA LEU A 48 -5.31 3.94 1.51
C LEU A 48 -5.95 2.95 2.51
N LEU A 49 -6.17 1.70 2.10
CA LEU A 49 -6.75 0.65 2.96
C LEU A 49 -5.87 0.37 4.18
N VAL A 50 -4.55 0.25 4.00
CA VAL A 50 -3.59 0.10 5.11
C VAL A 50 -3.69 1.29 6.06
N ALA A 51 -3.63 2.51 5.53
CA ALA A 51 -3.65 3.71 6.35
C ALA A 51 -4.94 3.88 7.15
N LEU A 52 -6.09 3.52 6.58
CA LEU A 52 -7.39 3.61 7.24
C LEU A 52 -7.54 2.53 8.32
N SER A 53 -7.21 1.28 8.00
CA SER A 53 -7.29 0.16 8.95
C SER A 53 -6.30 0.30 10.12
N ALA A 54 -5.08 0.77 9.86
CA ALA A 54 -4.05 0.96 10.87
C ALA A 54 -4.07 2.35 11.54
N ARG A 55 -5.03 3.24 11.23
CA ARG A 55 -5.05 4.63 11.71
C ARG A 55 -4.91 4.77 13.23
N LYS A 56 -5.62 3.93 13.99
CA LYS A 56 -5.54 3.92 15.47
C LYS A 56 -4.15 3.49 15.97
N LEU A 57 -3.51 2.52 15.29
CA LEU A 57 -2.18 2.02 15.63
C LEU A 57 -1.11 3.06 15.32
N ILE A 58 -1.15 3.67 14.13
CA ILE A 58 -0.21 4.71 13.70
C ILE A 58 -0.26 5.93 14.65
N SER A 59 -1.47 6.36 15.02
CA SER A 59 -1.64 7.52 15.92
C SER A 59 -1.17 7.25 17.35
N ARG A 60 -1.22 6.00 17.82
CA ARG A 60 -0.78 5.60 19.18
C ARG A 60 0.66 5.11 19.23
N ALA A 61 1.32 4.92 18.08
CA ALA A 61 2.70 4.45 18.00
C ALA A 61 3.65 5.34 18.81
N ARG A 62 4.44 4.72 19.70
CA ARG A 62 5.49 5.34 20.52
C ARG A 62 6.63 4.33 20.73
N GLY A 63 7.86 4.82 20.85
CA GLY A 63 9.04 3.98 21.10
C GLY A 63 9.18 2.85 20.07
N ILE A 64 9.38 1.62 20.56
CA ILE A 64 9.60 0.43 19.73
C ILE A 64 8.42 0.09 18.79
N MET A 65 7.20 0.52 19.14
CA MET A 65 6.02 0.28 18.31
C MET A 65 6.10 0.97 16.95
N HIS A 66 6.87 2.07 16.82
CA HIS A 66 7.14 2.69 15.52
C HIS A 66 7.95 1.78 14.59
N VAL A 67 8.96 1.11 15.15
CA VAL A 67 9.84 0.21 14.42
C VAL A 67 9.06 -1.03 13.97
N VAL A 68 8.28 -1.63 14.87
CA VAL A 68 7.43 -2.79 14.55
C VAL A 68 6.44 -2.45 13.45
N LEU A 69 5.72 -1.34 13.56
CA LEU A 69 4.78 -0.91 12.52
C LEU A 69 5.49 -0.56 11.21
N ALA A 70 6.78 -0.19 11.24
CA ALA A 70 7.50 0.21 10.02
C ALA A 70 7.88 -1.00 9.18
N VAL A 71 7.92 -2.17 9.80
CA VAL A 71 8.07 -3.45 9.12
C VAL A 71 6.70 -4.03 8.76
N MET A 72 5.75 -4.02 9.70
CA MET A 72 4.47 -4.72 9.53
C MET A 72 3.53 -4.02 8.56
N LEU A 73 3.48 -2.68 8.54
CA LEU A 73 2.59 -1.95 7.64
C LEU A 73 2.96 -2.11 6.16
N PRO A 74 4.25 -2.05 5.76
CA PRO A 74 4.62 -2.37 4.40
C PRO A 74 4.33 -3.82 4.00
N VAL A 75 4.56 -4.79 4.89
CA VAL A 75 4.23 -6.21 4.61
C VAL A 75 2.73 -6.35 4.38
N TYR A 76 1.91 -5.71 5.22
CA TYR A 76 0.46 -5.71 5.04
C TYR A 76 0.03 -5.00 3.74
N GLY A 77 0.67 -3.89 3.39
CA GLY A 77 0.44 -3.19 2.12
C GLY A 77 0.83 -4.02 0.91
N ALA A 78 1.95 -4.74 0.97
CA ALA A 78 2.40 -5.63 -0.08
C ALA A 78 1.43 -6.81 -0.29
N LEU A 79 0.88 -7.36 0.79
CA LEU A 79 -0.16 -8.38 0.71
C LEU A 79 -1.41 -7.86 0.01
N LEU A 80 -1.94 -6.71 0.43
CA LEU A 80 -3.12 -6.12 -0.21
C LEU A 80 -2.87 -5.80 -1.69
N PHE A 81 -1.69 -5.24 -1.99
CA PHE A 81 -1.28 -4.92 -3.34
C PHE A 81 -1.21 -6.16 -4.23
N THR A 82 -0.52 -7.21 -3.78
CA THR A 82 -0.32 -8.44 -4.56
C THR A 82 -1.60 -9.25 -4.72
N ILE A 83 -2.48 -9.27 -3.71
CA ILE A 83 -3.83 -9.84 -3.84
C ILE A 83 -4.64 -9.04 -4.86
N GLY A 84 -4.63 -7.71 -4.77
CA GLY A 84 -5.32 -6.83 -5.72
C GLY A 84 -4.84 -7.01 -7.16
N SER A 85 -3.52 -7.12 -7.35
CA SER A 85 -2.91 -7.40 -8.66
C SER A 85 -3.26 -8.78 -9.18
N SER A 86 -3.30 -9.80 -8.31
CA SER A 86 -3.70 -11.16 -8.69
C SER A 86 -5.16 -11.19 -9.15
N LEU A 87 -6.05 -10.53 -8.41
CA LEU A 87 -7.47 -10.41 -8.79
C LEU A 87 -7.65 -9.63 -10.10
N PHE A 88 -6.87 -8.58 -10.31
CA PHE A 88 -6.88 -7.82 -11.57
C PHE A 88 -6.45 -8.69 -12.75
N LEU A 89 -5.33 -9.40 -12.63
CA LEU A 89 -4.85 -10.29 -13.68
C LEU A 89 -5.84 -11.43 -13.95
N LEU A 90 -6.45 -12.00 -12.90
CA LEU A 90 -7.51 -13.00 -13.03
C LEU A 90 -8.70 -12.45 -13.82
N ALA A 91 -9.13 -11.22 -13.51
CA ALA A 91 -10.23 -10.57 -14.23
C ALA A 91 -9.89 -10.34 -15.70
N VAL A 92 -8.66 -9.91 -16.01
CA VAL A 92 -8.19 -9.74 -17.39
C VAL A 92 -8.15 -11.08 -18.13
N THR A 93 -7.61 -12.13 -17.51
CA THR A 93 -7.55 -13.48 -18.09
C THR A 93 -8.95 -14.03 -18.35
N LEU A 94 -9.88 -13.86 -17.41
CA LEU A 94 -11.28 -14.27 -17.57
C LEU A 94 -11.95 -13.55 -18.74
N LEU A 95 -11.74 -12.25 -18.88
CA LEU A 95 -12.33 -11.45 -19.96
C LEU A 95 -11.73 -11.76 -21.33
N GLN A 96 -10.44 -12.06 -21.40
CA GLN A 96 -9.74 -12.26 -22.67
C GLN A 96 -9.74 -13.71 -23.16
N HIS A 97 -9.63 -14.69 -22.26
CA HIS A 97 -9.40 -16.10 -22.60
C HIS A 97 -10.48 -17.05 -22.07
N GLY A 98 -11.42 -16.54 -21.26
CA GLY A 98 -12.52 -17.30 -20.70
C GLY A 98 -12.15 -18.14 -19.47
N VAL A 99 -13.16 -18.79 -18.91
CA VAL A 99 -13.09 -19.45 -17.59
C VAL A 99 -12.11 -20.63 -17.56
N GLY A 100 -12.02 -21.42 -18.64
CA GLY A 100 -11.13 -22.59 -18.69
C GLY A 100 -9.64 -22.24 -18.52
N TRP A 101 -9.19 -21.15 -19.12
CA TRP A 101 -7.81 -20.67 -19.00
C TRP A 101 -7.51 -20.08 -17.61
N ALA A 102 -8.46 -19.37 -17.03
CA ALA A 102 -8.32 -18.82 -15.69
C ALA A 102 -8.15 -19.91 -14.62
N PHE A 103 -8.86 -21.04 -14.75
CA PHE A 103 -8.67 -22.19 -13.85
C PHE A 103 -7.35 -22.91 -14.07
N ALA A 104 -6.86 -23.01 -15.31
CA ALA A 104 -5.54 -23.61 -15.58
C ALA A 104 -4.39 -22.80 -14.96
N GLN A 105 -4.52 -21.47 -14.90
CA GLN A 105 -3.55 -20.56 -14.27
C GLN A 105 -3.85 -20.28 -12.79
N ALA A 106 -4.77 -21.01 -12.15
CA ALA A 106 -5.12 -20.82 -10.74
C ALA A 106 -3.90 -20.79 -9.79
N HIS A 107 -2.89 -21.61 -10.10
CA HIS A 107 -1.65 -21.70 -9.34
C HIS A 107 -0.82 -20.41 -9.39
N ASP A 108 -0.75 -19.73 -10.54
CA ASP A 108 0.00 -18.47 -10.71
C ASP A 108 -0.57 -17.37 -9.81
N PHE A 109 -1.88 -17.34 -9.59
CA PHE A 109 -2.53 -16.37 -8.69
C PHE A 109 -2.23 -16.60 -7.20
N LEU A 110 -1.85 -17.82 -6.80
CA LEU A 110 -1.38 -18.12 -5.43
C LEU A 110 0.12 -17.82 -5.26
N VAL A 111 0.87 -17.86 -6.36
CA VAL A 111 2.31 -17.65 -6.39
C VAL A 111 2.65 -16.16 -6.34
N ILE A 112 1.84 -15.28 -6.94
CA ILE A 112 2.04 -13.81 -6.94
C ILE A 112 2.13 -13.21 -5.52
N PRO A 113 1.22 -13.51 -4.56
CA PRO A 113 1.33 -13.02 -3.19
C PRO A 113 2.61 -13.47 -2.47
N PHE A 114 3.03 -14.72 -2.72
CA PHE A 114 4.26 -15.26 -2.13
C PHE A 114 5.50 -14.52 -2.64
N TRP A 115 5.62 -14.31 -3.95
CA TRP A 115 6.71 -13.52 -4.52
C TRP A 115 6.67 -12.06 -4.11
N GLY A 116 5.48 -11.48 -3.95
CA GLY A 116 5.32 -10.12 -3.45
C GLY A 116 5.85 -9.94 -2.02
N LEU A 117 5.60 -10.91 -1.15
CA LEU A 117 6.18 -10.95 0.20
C LEU A 117 7.69 -11.10 0.15
N LEU A 118 8.21 -12.01 -0.68
CA LEU A 118 9.65 -12.19 -0.85
C LEU A 118 10.33 -10.93 -1.40
N ALA A 119 9.72 -10.25 -2.37
CA ALA A 119 10.21 -8.98 -2.91
C ALA A 119 10.23 -7.87 -1.84
N THR A 120 9.22 -7.84 -0.96
CA THR A 120 9.17 -6.92 0.18
C THR A 120 10.30 -7.19 1.18
N GLY A 121 10.60 -8.46 1.43
CA GLY A 121 11.75 -8.86 2.24
C GLY A 121 13.10 -8.54 1.57
N ALA A 122 13.23 -8.83 0.28
CA ALA A 122 14.45 -8.56 -0.50
C ALA A 122 14.73 -7.06 -0.61
N ALA A 123 13.69 -6.23 -0.72
CA ALA A 123 13.79 -4.78 -0.80
C ALA A 123 13.75 -4.09 0.59
N TYR A 124 14.05 -4.81 1.69
CA TYR A 124 13.92 -4.29 3.06
C TYR A 124 14.63 -2.94 3.27
N TYR A 125 15.78 -2.72 2.62
CA TYR A 125 16.55 -1.48 2.70
C TYR A 125 15.82 -0.25 2.13
N VAL A 126 14.86 -0.43 1.21
CA VAL A 126 13.97 0.62 0.70
C VAL A 126 12.65 0.64 1.47
N VAL A 127 12.11 -0.54 1.75
CA VAL A 127 10.80 -0.74 2.38
C VAL A 127 10.77 -0.19 3.81
N PHE A 128 11.81 -0.44 4.61
CA PHE A 128 11.83 -0.02 6.01
C PHE A 128 11.91 1.51 6.18
N PRO A 129 12.82 2.25 5.51
CA PRO A 129 12.81 3.71 5.56
C PRO A 129 11.51 4.34 5.05
N LEU A 130 10.94 3.81 3.96
CA LEU A 130 9.64 4.27 3.45
C LEU A 130 8.49 3.98 4.43
N GLY A 131 8.54 2.84 5.13
CA GLY A 131 7.60 2.49 6.19
C GLY A 131 7.64 3.48 7.37
N LEU A 132 8.84 3.87 7.80
CA LEU A 132 9.02 4.91 8.82
C LEU A 132 8.52 6.28 8.35
N LEU A 133 8.91 6.69 7.15
CA LEU A 133 8.48 7.96 6.56
C LEU A 133 6.95 8.04 6.47
N SER A 134 6.31 6.98 5.97
CA SER A 134 4.86 6.88 5.86
C SER A 134 4.19 7.05 7.21
N GLN A 135 4.70 6.41 8.27
CA GLN A 135 4.15 6.60 9.62
C GLN A 135 4.29 8.03 10.14
N ILE A 136 5.46 8.65 9.96
CA ILE A 136 5.72 10.00 10.43
C ILE A 136 4.77 10.98 9.75
N VAL A 137 4.67 10.89 8.42
CA VAL A 137 3.77 11.72 7.62
C VAL A 137 2.32 11.52 8.05
N MET A 138 1.86 10.27 8.17
CA MET A 138 0.48 9.97 8.53
C MET A 138 0.12 10.40 9.96
N LYS A 139 1.05 10.26 10.92
CA LYS A 139 0.86 10.72 12.29
C LYS A 139 0.81 12.24 12.38
N ALA A 140 1.64 12.95 11.61
CA ALA A 140 1.63 14.41 11.53
C ALA A 140 0.30 14.93 10.95
N VAL A 141 -0.18 14.30 9.86
CA VAL A 141 -1.45 14.66 9.22
C VAL A 141 -2.65 14.39 10.13
N ASP A 142 -2.67 13.24 10.82
CA ASP A 142 -3.75 12.91 11.76
C ASP A 142 -3.78 13.92 12.93
N THR A 143 -2.63 14.29 13.48
CA THR A 143 -2.53 15.26 14.58
C THR A 143 -3.04 16.64 14.14
N ARG A 144 -2.58 17.15 12.98
CA ARG A 144 -3.04 18.44 12.44
C ARG A 144 -4.53 18.46 12.10
N SER A 145 -5.07 17.33 11.63
CA SER A 145 -6.50 17.23 11.32
C SER A 145 -7.37 17.30 12.58
N ARG A 146 -6.89 16.76 13.71
CA ARG A 146 -7.61 16.81 14.99
C ARG A 146 -7.55 18.19 15.63
N THR A 147 -6.40 18.86 15.61
CA THR A 147 -6.28 20.24 16.12
C THR A 147 -7.15 21.19 15.34
N SER A 148 -7.12 21.12 13.99
CA SER A 148 -7.97 21.97 13.15
C SER A 148 -9.47 21.74 13.36
N ALA A 149 -9.90 20.52 13.74
CA ALA A 149 -11.29 20.23 14.05
C ALA A 149 -11.70 20.73 15.44
N ALA A 150 -10.79 20.69 16.42
CA ALA A 150 -11.02 21.26 17.75
C ALA A 150 -11.18 22.79 17.68
N ASP A 151 -10.34 23.46 16.88
CA ASP A 151 -10.40 24.92 16.69
C ASP A 151 -11.72 25.36 16.04
N GLN A 152 -12.33 24.52 15.19
CA GLN A 152 -13.63 24.80 14.54
C GLN A 152 -14.85 24.53 15.43
N LEU A 153 -14.70 23.77 16.51
CA LEU A 153 -15.77 23.47 17.47
C LEU A 153 -15.76 24.42 18.68
N GLY A 154 -14.65 25.14 18.89
CA GLY A 154 -14.49 26.15 19.95
C GLY A 154 -14.75 27.60 19.50
N SER A 155 -15.15 27.81 18.24
CA SER A 155 -15.52 29.11 17.64
C SER A 155 -17.02 29.16 17.35
#